data_AF-S3Y6D4-F1
#
_entry.id   AF-S3Y6D4-F1
#
_cell.length_a   1.000
_cell.length_b   1.000
_cell.length_c   1.000
_cell.angle_alpha   90.00
_cell.angle_beta   90.00
_cell.angle_gamma   90.00
#
_symmetry.space_group_name_H-M   'P 1'
#
loop_
_entity.id
_entity.type
_entity.pdbx_description
1 polymer ?
#
loop_
_entity_poly.entity_id
_entity_poly.type
_entity_poly.pdbx_seq_one_letter_code
_entity_poly.pdbx_strand_id
1 'polypeptide(L)'
;MTKERTAPQSPEDMAKAAQEAAVKAAMEQAQSMFGSIPGFQMPEGMQEQIMTQMTAGIPNMAEIQAQQEAMLKAAGIGMETVAEAGRQNMAFAQQMMQGFYDMENLNEEWTISKAGDGKLDAGQLRLLAFGAPMLVYNDENVDTIDCENDIDSIKCTLREWWNVTDRESTLDIVRWLLEEGHHAEADRALAKIRKRGLENISAEEHCNGDDKMEDVCLIAEEMQKNGWCPAGQMPQSVIAWDLVRLVNLGRWAYLCDYIREDEMWHIMQVAADTALEHFSSWEEYGRSFIMGRGVWHGDPTDSETAYEIVELLLKNSESPWKQSMWKE
;
A
#
# COMPACT_ATOMS: atom_id res chain seq x y z
N MET A 1 30.00 15.26 -48.18
CA MET A 1 29.64 15.47 -46.76
C MET A 1 28.30 16.17 -46.71
N THR A 2 27.23 15.40 -46.67
CA THR A 2 25.85 15.91 -46.58
C THR A 2 25.36 15.58 -45.19
N LYS A 3 25.23 16.63 -44.36
CA LYS A 3 24.54 16.56 -43.06
C LYS A 3 23.06 16.31 -43.34
N GLU A 4 22.55 15.15 -42.94
CA GLU A 4 21.11 14.96 -42.79
C GLU A 4 20.62 15.87 -41.66
N ARG A 5 19.71 16.79 -42.00
CA ARG A 5 18.94 17.56 -41.04
C ARG A 5 17.79 16.66 -40.60
N THR A 6 17.80 16.24 -39.34
CA THR A 6 16.64 15.67 -38.66
C THR A 6 15.50 16.69 -38.72
N ALA A 7 14.34 16.27 -39.22
CA ALA A 7 13.13 17.07 -39.25
C ALA A 7 12.68 17.38 -37.81
N PRO A 8 12.03 18.54 -37.55
CA PRO A 8 11.44 18.80 -36.25
C PRO A 8 10.33 17.78 -36.00
N GLN A 9 10.42 17.02 -34.91
CA GLN A 9 9.40 16.07 -34.50
C GLN A 9 8.07 16.82 -34.33
N SER A 10 6.99 16.29 -34.92
CA SER A 10 5.68 16.91 -34.78
C SER A 10 5.21 16.77 -33.31
N PRO A 11 4.33 17.66 -32.83
CA PRO A 11 3.76 17.54 -31.49
C PRO A 11 3.09 16.18 -31.23
N GLU A 12 2.55 15.55 -32.28
CA GLU A 12 1.99 14.19 -32.23
C GLU A 12 3.08 13.11 -32.08
N ASP A 13 4.23 13.24 -32.77
CA ASP A 13 5.34 12.29 -32.61
C ASP A 13 5.99 12.40 -31.23
N MET A 14 6.05 13.61 -30.67
CA MET A 14 6.54 13.85 -29.31
C MET A 14 5.54 13.32 -28.26
N ALA A 15 4.23 13.49 -28.48
CA ALA A 15 3.20 12.94 -27.60
C ALA A 15 3.20 11.41 -27.63
N LYS A 16 3.36 10.81 -28.83
CA LYS A 16 3.48 9.37 -28.99
C LYS A 16 4.72 8.80 -28.30
N ALA A 17 5.87 9.45 -28.47
CA ALA A 17 7.10 9.03 -27.79
C ALA A 17 7.03 9.19 -26.26
N ALA A 18 6.37 10.25 -25.78
CA ALA A 18 6.14 10.46 -24.35
C ALA A 18 5.18 9.41 -23.76
N GLN A 19 4.15 9.03 -24.52
CA GLN A 19 3.19 8.01 -24.12
C GLN A 19 3.82 6.60 -24.14
N GLU A 20 4.63 6.28 -25.15
CA GLU A 20 5.42 5.03 -25.19
C GLU A 20 6.42 4.95 -24.03
N ALA A 21 7.06 6.07 -23.69
CA ALA A 21 7.96 6.15 -22.53
C ALA A 21 7.22 6.00 -21.19
N ALA A 22 6.04 6.60 -21.06
CA ALA A 22 5.20 6.49 -19.86
C ALA A 22 4.67 5.07 -19.65
N VAL A 23 4.24 4.40 -20.72
CA VAL A 23 3.78 3.00 -20.66
C VAL A 23 4.94 2.06 -20.33
N LYS A 24 6.10 2.28 -20.92
CA LYS A 24 7.30 1.51 -20.60
C LYS A 24 7.73 1.69 -19.14
N ALA A 25 7.71 2.93 -18.63
CA ALA A 25 8.02 3.24 -17.24
C ALA A 25 7.00 2.59 -16.29
N ALA A 26 5.71 2.65 -16.60
CA ALA A 26 4.67 2.00 -15.80
C ALA A 26 4.83 0.47 -15.78
N MET A 27 5.28 -0.14 -16.88
CA MET A 27 5.54 -1.58 -16.94
C MET A 27 6.82 -1.99 -16.21
N GLU A 28 7.89 -1.20 -16.29
CA GLU A 28 9.12 -1.42 -15.51
C GLU A 28 8.88 -1.21 -14.01
N GLN A 29 8.03 -0.25 -13.65
CA GLN A 29 7.58 -0.01 -12.28
C GLN A 29 6.68 -1.15 -11.77
N ALA A 30 5.78 -1.67 -12.59
CA ALA A 30 5.02 -2.87 -12.26
C ALA A 30 5.93 -4.10 -12.10
N GLN A 31 6.92 -4.30 -12.99
CA GLN A 31 7.91 -5.37 -12.85
C GLN A 31 8.76 -5.24 -11.58
N SER A 32 9.09 -4.00 -11.18
CA SER A 32 9.74 -3.71 -9.89
C SER A 32 8.83 -4.05 -8.71
N MET A 33 7.53 -3.73 -8.78
CA MET A 33 6.53 -4.07 -7.76
C MET A 33 6.28 -5.59 -7.62
N PHE A 34 6.40 -6.36 -8.71
CA PHE A 34 6.17 -7.82 -8.71
C PHE A 34 7.44 -8.67 -8.58
N GLY A 35 8.63 -8.06 -8.53
CA GLY A 35 9.94 -8.73 -8.60
C GLY A 35 10.32 -9.60 -7.41
N SER A 36 9.54 -9.61 -6.32
CA SER A 36 9.90 -10.29 -5.07
C SER A 36 8.81 -11.23 -4.53
N ILE A 37 7.82 -11.61 -5.34
CA ILE A 37 6.79 -12.59 -4.94
C ILE A 37 7.28 -14.01 -5.28
N PRO A 38 7.49 -14.91 -4.28
CA PRO A 38 7.85 -16.29 -4.55
C PRO A 38 6.77 -16.99 -5.40
N GLY A 39 7.16 -17.45 -6.60
CA GLY A 39 6.31 -18.29 -7.47
C GLY A 39 5.67 -17.59 -8.68
N PHE A 40 5.89 -16.30 -8.89
CA PHE A 40 5.39 -15.59 -10.08
C PHE A 40 6.49 -15.44 -11.15
N GLN A 41 6.27 -16.02 -12.34
CA GLN A 41 7.06 -15.75 -13.55
C GLN A 41 6.11 -15.33 -14.68
N MET A 42 6.36 -14.16 -15.26
CA MET A 42 5.61 -13.69 -16.43
C MET A 42 5.91 -14.56 -17.66
N PRO A 43 4.89 -15.05 -18.40
CA PRO A 43 5.11 -15.79 -19.64
C PRO A 43 5.74 -14.90 -20.72
N GLU A 44 6.81 -15.38 -21.37
CA GLU A 44 7.42 -14.69 -22.52
C GLU A 44 6.39 -14.43 -23.63
N GLY A 45 6.37 -13.20 -24.17
CA GLY A 45 5.48 -12.78 -25.27
C GLY A 45 4.24 -11.98 -24.85
N MET A 46 3.87 -11.98 -23.57
CA MET A 46 2.71 -11.22 -23.07
C MET A 46 2.94 -9.69 -23.17
N GLN A 47 4.19 -9.26 -23.01
CA GLN A 47 4.63 -7.86 -23.12
C GLN A 47 4.42 -7.28 -24.54
N GLU A 48 4.67 -8.10 -25.57
CA GLU A 48 4.55 -7.73 -26.98
C GLU A 48 3.08 -7.67 -27.43
N GLN A 49 2.25 -8.55 -26.87
CA GLN A 49 0.82 -8.61 -27.14
C GLN A 49 0.07 -7.41 -26.54
N ILE A 50 0.44 -6.99 -25.32
CA ILE A 50 -0.14 -5.83 -24.63
C ILE A 50 0.22 -4.52 -25.36
N MET A 51 1.46 -4.38 -25.83
CA MET A 51 1.87 -3.23 -26.64
C MET A 51 1.15 -3.18 -28.00
N THR A 52 0.96 -4.33 -28.66
CA THR A 52 0.28 -4.41 -29.96
C THR A 52 -1.21 -4.06 -29.88
N GLN A 53 -1.88 -4.45 -28.79
CA GLN A 53 -3.30 -4.12 -28.58
C GLN A 53 -3.50 -2.64 -28.23
N MET A 54 -2.55 -2.00 -27.54
CA MET A 54 -2.63 -0.57 -27.23
C MET A 54 -2.32 0.36 -28.41
N THR A 55 -1.54 -0.09 -29.40
CA THR A 55 -1.22 0.73 -30.60
C THR A 55 -2.32 0.74 -31.66
N ALA A 56 -3.30 -0.17 -31.58
CA ALA A 56 -4.43 -0.23 -32.50
C ALA A 56 -5.57 0.70 -32.04
N GLY A 57 -5.54 1.97 -32.47
CA GLY A 57 -6.64 2.91 -32.27
C GLY A 57 -7.99 2.34 -32.69
N ILE A 58 -8.95 2.35 -31.76
CA ILE A 58 -10.22 1.62 -31.80
C ILE A 58 -11.14 2.08 -32.95
N PRO A 59 -11.53 1.18 -33.88
CA PRO A 59 -12.96 0.88 -33.99
C PRO A 59 -13.28 -0.61 -34.28
N ASN A 60 -14.53 -0.97 -33.98
CA ASN A 60 -15.23 -2.25 -34.24
C ASN A 60 -15.23 -3.28 -33.10
N MET A 61 -15.88 -2.93 -31.99
CA MET A 61 -16.12 -3.78 -30.82
C MET A 61 -16.73 -5.14 -31.14
N ALA A 62 -17.55 -5.25 -32.20
CA ALA A 62 -18.19 -6.51 -32.58
C ALA A 62 -17.19 -7.55 -33.12
N GLU A 63 -16.14 -7.11 -33.84
CA GLU A 63 -15.09 -8.00 -34.33
C GLU A 63 -14.11 -8.38 -33.22
N ILE A 64 -13.79 -7.45 -32.32
CA ILE A 64 -12.97 -7.73 -31.12
C ILE A 64 -13.66 -8.76 -30.24
N GLN A 65 -14.96 -8.61 -29.99
CA GLN A 65 -15.73 -9.54 -29.18
C GLN A 65 -15.83 -10.92 -29.84
N ALA A 66 -15.97 -10.98 -31.17
CA ALA A 66 -15.96 -12.24 -31.92
C ALA A 66 -14.57 -12.92 -31.94
N GLN A 67 -13.48 -12.15 -32.03
CA GLN A 67 -12.11 -12.67 -31.97
C GLN A 67 -11.75 -13.16 -30.57
N GLN A 68 -12.18 -12.44 -29.54
CA GLN A 68 -11.97 -12.80 -28.14
C GLN A 68 -12.78 -14.05 -27.79
N GLU A 69 -14.05 -14.16 -28.19
CA GLU A 69 -14.84 -15.39 -28.06
C GLU A 69 -14.22 -16.57 -28.81
N ALA A 70 -13.70 -16.37 -30.02
CA ALA A 70 -13.03 -17.42 -30.79
C ALA A 70 -11.74 -17.90 -30.14
N MET A 71 -10.96 -16.98 -29.54
CA MET A 71 -9.72 -17.28 -28.83
C MET A 71 -9.99 -18.01 -27.50
N LEU A 72 -11.02 -17.61 -26.75
CA LEU A 72 -11.46 -18.25 -25.51
C LEU A 72 -11.99 -19.67 -25.75
N LYS A 73 -12.71 -19.88 -26.86
CA LYS A 73 -13.21 -21.19 -27.28
C LYS A 73 -12.09 -22.12 -27.77
N ALA A 74 -11.04 -21.55 -28.37
CA ALA A 74 -9.84 -22.29 -28.77
C ALA A 74 -8.92 -22.67 -27.58
N ALA A 75 -8.95 -21.88 -26.50
CA ALA A 75 -8.17 -22.11 -25.28
C ALA A 75 -8.90 -22.95 -24.22
N GLY A 76 -10.19 -23.27 -24.40
CA GLY A 76 -10.97 -24.10 -23.48
C GLY A 76 -11.35 -23.44 -22.15
N ILE A 77 -11.29 -22.10 -22.07
CA ILE A 77 -11.52 -21.33 -20.84
C ILE A 77 -13.02 -21.02 -20.69
N GLY A 78 -13.61 -21.41 -19.56
CA GLY A 78 -15.03 -21.23 -19.28
C GLY A 78 -15.44 -19.76 -19.11
N MET A 79 -16.65 -19.41 -19.56
CA MET A 79 -17.22 -18.05 -19.52
C MET A 79 -17.22 -17.38 -18.14
N GLU A 80 -17.18 -18.17 -17.06
CA GLU A 80 -17.13 -17.69 -15.68
C GLU A 80 -15.80 -16.96 -15.36
N THR A 81 -14.68 -17.50 -15.84
CA THR A 81 -13.33 -16.92 -15.72
C THR A 81 -13.21 -15.58 -16.44
N VAL A 82 -13.95 -15.42 -17.54
CA VAL A 82 -13.97 -14.19 -18.35
C VAL A 82 -14.79 -13.10 -17.67
N ALA A 83 -15.87 -13.49 -16.98
CA ALA A 83 -16.65 -12.57 -16.15
C ALA A 83 -15.86 -12.12 -14.91
N GLU A 84 -15.05 -13.01 -14.31
CA GLU A 84 -14.11 -12.67 -13.23
C GLU A 84 -13.07 -11.64 -13.69
N ALA A 85 -12.35 -11.93 -14.78
CA ALA A 85 -11.35 -11.02 -15.34
C ALA A 85 -11.95 -9.68 -15.81
N GLY A 86 -13.19 -9.69 -16.31
CA GLY A 86 -13.94 -8.48 -16.66
C GLY A 86 -14.28 -7.61 -15.45
N ARG A 87 -14.59 -8.22 -14.29
CA ARG A 87 -14.79 -7.51 -13.02
C ARG A 87 -13.47 -6.93 -12.50
N GLN A 88 -12.38 -7.70 -12.57
CA GLN A 88 -11.05 -7.27 -12.13
C GLN A 88 -10.52 -6.07 -12.94
N ASN A 89 -10.69 -6.09 -14.26
CA ASN A 89 -10.30 -4.97 -15.11
C ASN A 89 -11.14 -3.70 -14.84
N MET A 90 -12.41 -3.85 -14.46
CA MET A 90 -13.26 -2.73 -14.08
C MET A 90 -12.88 -2.16 -12.71
N ALA A 91 -12.55 -3.02 -11.73
CA ALA A 91 -12.07 -2.59 -10.42
C ALA A 91 -10.73 -1.84 -10.54
N PHE A 92 -9.79 -2.36 -11.33
CA PHE A 92 -8.52 -1.70 -11.62
C PHE A 92 -8.69 -0.35 -12.35
N ALA A 93 -9.61 -0.29 -13.33
CA ALA A 93 -9.92 0.96 -14.03
C ALA A 93 -10.65 1.98 -13.14
N GLN A 94 -11.48 1.52 -12.21
CA GLN A 94 -12.10 2.36 -11.18
C GLN A 94 -11.06 2.90 -10.21
N GLN A 95 -10.09 2.08 -9.78
CA GLN A 95 -9.04 2.48 -8.86
C GLN A 95 -8.04 3.47 -9.51
N MET A 96 -7.72 3.28 -10.80
CA MET A 96 -6.96 4.29 -11.55
C MET A 96 -7.77 5.58 -11.76
N MET A 97 -9.08 5.50 -12.01
CA MET A 97 -9.92 6.72 -12.04
C MET A 97 -9.99 7.39 -10.67
N GLN A 98 -10.05 6.64 -9.58
CA GLN A 98 -10.03 7.17 -8.21
C GLN A 98 -8.72 7.88 -7.94
N GLY A 99 -7.57 7.29 -8.26
CA GLY A 99 -6.27 7.96 -8.18
C GLY A 99 -6.13 9.20 -9.08
N PHE A 100 -6.88 9.27 -10.19
CA PHE A 100 -7.01 10.49 -11.01
C PHE A 100 -7.93 11.54 -10.38
N TYR A 101 -9.02 11.15 -9.72
CA TYR A 101 -9.90 12.02 -8.95
C TYR A 101 -9.20 12.58 -7.70
N ASP A 102 -8.36 11.78 -7.04
CA ASP A 102 -7.56 12.17 -5.87
C ASP A 102 -6.47 13.20 -6.24
N MET A 103 -5.96 13.18 -7.47
CA MET A 103 -5.06 14.24 -8.00
C MET A 103 -5.78 15.56 -8.33
N GLU A 104 -7.10 15.56 -8.56
CA GLU A 104 -7.88 16.79 -8.76
C GLU A 104 -8.33 17.43 -7.42
N ASN A 105 -8.14 16.73 -6.28
CA ASN A 105 -8.63 17.13 -4.96
C ASN A 105 -7.52 17.56 -3.99
N LEU A 106 -6.52 18.32 -4.48
CA LEU A 106 -5.38 18.88 -3.73
C LEU A 106 -5.74 19.85 -2.57
N ASN A 107 -6.98 19.88 -2.10
CA ASN A 107 -7.47 20.75 -1.02
C ASN A 107 -8.36 20.06 0.03
N GLU A 108 -8.54 18.74 -0.01
CA GLU A 108 -9.23 18.04 1.08
C GLU A 108 -8.24 17.67 2.19
N GLU A 109 -8.34 18.37 3.32
CA GLU A 109 -7.61 18.05 4.55
C GLU A 109 -8.10 16.71 5.10
N TRP A 110 -7.19 15.83 5.53
CA TRP A 110 -7.56 14.55 6.16
C TRP A 110 -8.53 14.78 7.33
N THR A 111 -9.57 13.95 7.43
CA THR A 111 -10.59 14.07 8.48
C THR A 111 -10.68 12.80 9.34
N ILE A 112 -11.26 12.95 10.54
CA ILE A 112 -11.53 11.82 11.44
C ILE A 112 -13.03 11.58 11.44
N SER A 113 -13.45 10.47 10.86
CA SER A 113 -14.84 10.03 10.80
C SER A 113 -15.17 9.11 11.98
N LYS A 114 -16.38 9.25 12.52
CA LYS A 114 -16.90 8.45 13.65
C LYS A 114 -18.33 8.00 13.36
N ALA A 115 -18.62 6.74 13.62
CA ALA A 115 -19.96 6.16 13.55
C ALA A 115 -20.83 6.65 14.72
N GLY A 116 -20.25 6.85 15.91
CA GLY A 116 -20.97 7.34 17.08
C GLY A 116 -22.05 6.39 17.62
N ASP A 117 -21.94 5.09 17.31
CA ASP A 117 -22.94 4.08 17.68
C ASP A 117 -22.80 3.56 19.13
N GLY A 118 -21.65 3.79 19.76
CA GLY A 118 -21.37 3.44 21.15
C GLY A 118 -21.33 1.94 21.43
N LYS A 119 -21.07 1.09 20.42
CA LYS A 119 -21.03 -0.38 20.57
C LYS A 119 -19.75 -0.89 21.23
N LEU A 120 -18.64 -0.17 21.05
CA LEU A 120 -17.32 -0.58 21.54
C LEU A 120 -17.04 -0.02 22.94
N ASP A 121 -16.45 -0.84 23.80
CA ASP A 121 -15.93 -0.39 25.09
C ASP A 121 -14.57 0.34 24.95
N ALA A 122 -14.09 0.91 26.06
CA ALA A 122 -12.84 1.68 26.07
C ALA A 122 -11.61 0.84 25.65
N GLY A 123 -11.57 -0.44 26.02
CA GLY A 123 -10.48 -1.34 25.65
C GLY A 123 -10.50 -1.65 24.16
N GLN A 124 -11.68 -1.95 23.61
CA GLN A 124 -11.88 -2.18 22.18
C GLN A 124 -11.54 -0.94 21.35
N LEU A 125 -11.99 0.25 21.78
CA LEU A 125 -11.63 1.51 21.13
C LEU A 125 -10.12 1.77 21.16
N ARG A 126 -9.46 1.43 22.27
CA ARG A 126 -8.00 1.55 22.39
C ARG A 126 -7.27 0.58 21.45
N LEU A 127 -7.75 -0.65 21.28
CA LEU A 127 -7.16 -1.60 20.33
C LEU A 127 -7.31 -1.09 18.89
N LEU A 128 -8.48 -0.56 18.54
CA LEU A 128 -8.74 0.01 17.22
C LEU A 128 -7.87 1.26 16.95
N ALA A 129 -7.52 2.02 18.00
CA ALA A 129 -6.64 3.18 17.90
C ALA A 129 -5.27 2.87 17.28
N PHE A 130 -4.75 1.65 17.45
CA PHE A 130 -3.49 1.23 16.81
C PHE A 130 -3.61 1.08 15.29
N GLY A 131 -4.83 0.87 14.75
CA GLY A 131 -5.13 0.87 13.32
C GLY A 131 -5.58 2.22 12.76
N ALA A 132 -5.76 3.25 13.61
CA ALA A 132 -6.34 4.53 13.21
C ALA A 132 -5.66 5.22 12.00
N PRO A 133 -4.32 5.17 11.82
CA PRO A 133 -3.70 5.73 10.62
C PRO A 133 -4.22 5.12 9.31
N MET A 134 -4.48 3.80 9.31
CA MET A 134 -5.04 3.11 8.13
C MET A 134 -6.52 3.42 7.94
N LEU A 135 -7.28 3.57 9.04
CA LEU A 135 -8.69 3.92 8.97
C LEU A 135 -8.88 5.33 8.40
N VAL A 136 -8.10 6.31 8.86
CA VAL A 136 -8.11 7.68 8.31
C VAL A 136 -7.71 7.67 6.83
N TYR A 137 -6.67 6.92 6.47
CA TYR A 137 -6.23 6.81 5.07
C TYR A 137 -7.31 6.24 4.14
N ASN A 138 -8.12 5.29 4.63
CA ASN A 138 -9.19 4.65 3.88
C ASN A 138 -10.55 5.39 3.97
N ASP A 139 -10.60 6.56 4.63
CA ASP A 139 -11.84 7.28 4.96
C ASP A 139 -12.87 6.41 5.72
N GLU A 140 -12.38 5.65 6.71
CA GLU A 140 -13.19 4.76 7.54
C GLU A 140 -13.37 5.29 8.98
N ASN A 141 -14.48 4.90 9.60
CA ASN A 141 -14.81 5.29 10.97
C ASN A 141 -13.84 4.71 12.01
N VAL A 142 -13.30 5.56 12.88
CA VAL A 142 -12.26 5.17 13.86
C VAL A 142 -12.79 4.57 15.17
N ASP A 143 -14.11 4.46 15.33
CA ASP A 143 -14.79 4.05 16.57
C ASP A 143 -15.79 2.89 16.40
N THR A 144 -15.71 2.15 15.28
CA THR A 144 -16.52 0.96 15.04
C THR A 144 -15.74 -0.12 14.29
N ILE A 145 -16.17 -1.37 14.42
CA ILE A 145 -15.66 -2.49 13.61
C ILE A 145 -16.44 -2.66 12.30
N ASP A 146 -17.62 -2.06 12.20
CA ASP A 146 -18.42 -2.07 10.98
C ASP A 146 -17.69 -1.29 9.88
N CYS A 147 -17.94 -1.65 8.63
CA CYS A 147 -17.39 -0.98 7.46
C CYS A 147 -18.54 -0.62 6.51
N GLU A 148 -18.46 0.54 5.86
CA GLU A 148 -19.46 0.96 4.86
C GLU A 148 -19.28 0.23 3.53
N ASN A 149 -18.09 -0.30 3.27
CA ASN A 149 -17.80 -1.09 2.08
C ASN A 149 -18.59 -2.40 2.10
N ASP A 150 -19.03 -2.84 0.92
CA ASP A 150 -19.68 -4.13 0.79
C ASP A 150 -18.69 -5.28 1.02
N ILE A 151 -19.18 -6.38 1.59
CA ILE A 151 -18.36 -7.53 1.99
C ILE A 151 -17.66 -8.17 0.77
N ASP A 152 -18.27 -8.16 -0.42
CA ASP A 152 -17.67 -8.76 -1.62
C ASP A 152 -16.45 -7.95 -2.10
N SER A 153 -16.50 -6.62 -2.00
CA SER A 153 -15.36 -5.74 -2.24
C SER A 153 -14.21 -6.01 -1.26
N ILE A 154 -14.50 -6.14 0.04
CA ILE A 154 -13.47 -6.48 1.05
C ILE A 154 -12.84 -7.84 0.74
N LYS A 155 -13.64 -8.86 0.39
CA LYS A 155 -13.15 -10.18 -0.03
C LYS A 155 -12.30 -10.11 -1.28
N CYS A 156 -12.63 -9.24 -2.24
CA CYS A 156 -11.84 -9.03 -3.44
C CYS A 156 -10.46 -8.46 -3.08
N THR A 157 -10.42 -7.40 -2.27
CA THR A 157 -9.17 -6.78 -1.83
C THR A 157 -8.29 -7.75 -1.04
N LEU A 158 -8.85 -8.47 -0.07
CA LEU A 158 -8.09 -9.47 0.71
C LEU A 158 -7.49 -10.57 -0.17
N ARG A 159 -8.24 -11.06 -1.16
CA ARG A 159 -7.77 -12.09 -2.09
C ARG A 159 -6.67 -11.57 -3.02
N GLU A 160 -6.87 -10.41 -3.61
CA GLU A 160 -5.97 -9.89 -4.65
C GLU A 160 -4.66 -9.36 -4.09
N TRP A 161 -4.71 -8.72 -2.91
CA TRP A 161 -3.54 -8.06 -2.33
C TRP A 161 -2.79 -8.95 -1.34
N TRP A 162 -3.50 -9.86 -0.67
CA TRP A 162 -2.94 -10.67 0.41
C TRP A 162 -3.09 -12.18 0.20
N ASN A 163 -3.77 -12.60 -0.87
CA ASN A 163 -4.14 -14.00 -1.09
C ASN A 163 -4.89 -14.62 0.10
N VAL A 164 -5.69 -13.80 0.80
CA VAL A 164 -6.49 -14.21 1.96
C VAL A 164 -7.90 -14.55 1.51
N THR A 165 -8.32 -15.79 1.77
CA THR A 165 -9.63 -16.31 1.37
C THR A 165 -10.35 -17.07 2.49
N ASP A 166 -9.67 -17.32 3.60
CA ASP A 166 -10.17 -18.10 4.73
C ASP A 166 -9.37 -17.81 6.03
N ARG A 167 -9.72 -18.54 7.09
CA ARG A 167 -9.06 -18.44 8.40
C ARG A 167 -7.57 -18.75 8.36
N GLU A 168 -7.15 -19.77 7.61
CA GLU A 168 -5.76 -20.26 7.61
C GLU A 168 -4.85 -19.24 6.93
N SER A 169 -5.24 -18.81 5.73
CA SER A 169 -4.56 -17.75 4.99
C SER A 169 -4.52 -16.42 5.77
N THR A 170 -5.58 -16.08 6.51
CA THR A 170 -5.57 -14.91 7.41
C THR A 170 -4.47 -15.03 8.47
N LEU A 171 -4.39 -16.17 9.17
CA LEU A 171 -3.43 -16.36 10.26
C LEU A 171 -1.98 -16.47 9.75
N ASP A 172 -1.78 -16.91 8.51
CA ASP A 172 -0.47 -16.90 7.86
C ASP A 172 0.01 -15.47 7.60
N ILE A 173 -0.84 -14.58 7.11
CA ILE A 173 -0.49 -13.16 6.93
C ILE A 173 -0.29 -12.46 8.28
N VAL A 174 -1.12 -12.75 9.28
CA VAL A 174 -0.93 -12.24 10.66
C VAL A 174 0.47 -12.58 11.17
N ARG A 175 0.90 -13.84 11.03
CA ARG A 175 2.23 -14.28 11.45
C ARG A 175 3.32 -13.60 10.63
N TRP A 176 3.16 -13.51 9.31
CA TRP A 176 4.12 -12.86 8.44
C TRP A 176 4.30 -11.38 8.81
N LEU A 177 3.23 -10.60 9.01
CA LEU A 177 3.30 -9.19 9.41
C LEU A 177 4.04 -8.97 10.74
N LEU A 178 3.94 -9.92 11.66
CA LEU A 178 4.60 -9.84 12.97
C LEU A 178 6.08 -10.23 12.93
N GLU A 179 6.46 -11.20 12.10
CA GLU A 179 7.81 -11.81 12.13
C GLU A 179 8.75 -11.27 11.04
N GLU A 180 8.22 -11.06 9.83
CA GLU A 180 8.99 -10.61 8.67
C GLU A 180 8.45 -9.26 8.18
N GLY A 181 7.18 -9.25 7.78
CA GLY A 181 6.45 -8.08 7.34
C GLY A 181 7.19 -7.26 6.28
N HIS A 182 6.76 -6.01 6.13
CA HIS A 182 7.55 -5.04 5.37
C HIS A 182 8.67 -4.44 6.23
N HIS A 183 8.59 -4.56 7.56
CA HIS A 183 9.54 -3.95 8.48
C HIS A 183 10.91 -4.64 8.54
N ALA A 184 11.02 -5.96 8.40
CA ALA A 184 12.27 -6.66 8.76
C ALA A 184 13.49 -6.22 7.95
N GLU A 185 13.34 -5.96 6.65
CA GLU A 185 14.44 -5.44 5.81
C GLU A 185 14.79 -4.00 6.16
N ALA A 186 13.78 -3.15 6.37
CA ALA A 186 13.97 -1.77 6.77
C ALA A 186 14.65 -1.68 8.16
N ASP A 187 14.28 -2.55 9.09
CA ASP A 187 14.85 -2.61 10.43
C ASP A 187 16.33 -3.04 10.40
N ARG A 188 16.70 -3.96 9.50
CA ARG A 188 18.10 -4.31 9.25
C ARG A 188 18.89 -3.12 8.73
N ALA A 189 18.34 -2.33 7.81
CA ALA A 189 18.96 -1.11 7.31
C ALA A 189 19.09 -0.04 8.40
N LEU A 190 18.02 0.21 9.17
CA LEU A 190 18.02 1.12 10.31
C LEU A 190 19.05 0.73 11.39
N ALA A 191 19.25 -0.56 11.65
CA ALA A 191 20.26 -1.04 12.58
C ALA A 191 21.69 -0.71 12.10
N LYS A 192 21.96 -0.84 10.80
CA LYS A 192 23.24 -0.44 10.19
C LYS A 192 23.44 1.08 10.31
N ILE A 193 22.42 1.88 9.98
CA ILE A 193 22.44 3.34 10.09
C ILE A 193 22.71 3.78 11.54
N ARG A 194 22.03 3.20 12.54
CA ARG A 194 22.28 3.51 13.96
C ARG A 194 23.72 3.24 14.39
N LYS A 195 24.34 2.18 13.88
CA LYS A 195 25.69 1.79 14.25
C LYS A 195 26.76 2.70 13.65
N ARG A 196 26.52 3.23 12.44
CA ARG A 196 27.55 3.91 11.64
C ARG A 196 27.29 5.40 11.43
N GLY A 197 26.06 5.87 11.60
CA GLY A 197 25.61 7.18 11.11
C GLY A 197 25.12 7.09 9.67
N LEU A 198 24.09 7.86 9.35
CA LEU A 198 23.46 7.92 8.02
C LEU A 198 24.46 8.43 6.97
N GLU A 199 25.27 9.41 7.34
CA GLU A 199 26.31 10.03 6.53
C GLU A 199 27.49 9.10 6.18
N ASN A 200 27.58 7.93 6.82
CA ASN A 200 28.68 6.96 6.65
C ASN A 200 28.24 5.68 5.94
N ILE A 201 27.05 5.66 5.33
CA ILE A 201 26.59 4.59 4.43
C ILE A 201 27.22 4.81 3.04
N SER A 202 27.85 3.79 2.46
CA SER A 202 28.54 3.93 1.17
C SER A 202 27.58 3.74 -0.01
N ALA A 203 27.86 4.38 -1.15
CA ALA A 203 27.09 4.24 -2.39
C ALA A 203 26.95 2.77 -2.86
N GLU A 204 27.92 1.91 -2.53
CA GLU A 204 27.89 0.47 -2.85
C GLU A 204 26.85 -0.28 -1.99
N GLU A 205 26.62 0.16 -0.76
CA GLU A 205 25.60 -0.40 0.13
C GLU A 205 24.19 0.08 -0.22
N HIS A 206 24.05 1.17 -0.98
CA HIS A 206 22.77 1.58 -1.56
C HIS A 206 22.33 0.67 -2.72
N CYS A 207 23.26 -0.02 -3.39
CA CYS A 207 22.97 -0.76 -4.64
C CYS A 207 22.97 -2.29 -4.49
N ASN A 208 22.97 -2.82 -3.26
CA ASN A 208 22.71 -4.24 -3.04
C ASN A 208 21.20 -4.45 -3.08
N GLY A 209 20.65 -4.82 -4.25
CA GLY A 209 19.22 -4.90 -4.54
C GLY A 209 18.34 -5.81 -3.68
N ASP A 210 18.85 -6.34 -2.56
CA ASP A 210 18.15 -7.18 -1.58
C ASP A 210 18.14 -6.56 -0.16
N ASP A 211 18.58 -5.31 0.05
CA ASP A 211 18.31 -4.60 1.30
C ASP A 211 17.61 -3.26 1.05
N LYS A 212 16.59 -2.96 1.86
CA LYS A 212 15.83 -1.69 1.84
C LYS A 212 16.69 -0.46 2.20
N MET A 213 18.02 -0.51 2.06
CA MET A 213 18.92 0.55 2.47
C MET A 213 18.72 1.85 1.70
N GLU A 214 18.57 1.78 0.38
CA GLU A 214 18.33 2.97 -0.45
C GLU A 214 17.05 3.69 0.00
N ASP A 215 15.94 2.97 0.09
CA ASP A 215 14.65 3.47 0.54
C ASP A 215 14.74 4.03 1.97
N VAL A 216 15.37 3.31 2.90
CA VAL A 216 15.51 3.77 4.29
C VAL A 216 16.35 5.05 4.38
N CYS A 217 17.46 5.14 3.65
CA CYS A 217 18.27 6.35 3.65
C CYS A 217 17.50 7.54 3.06
N LEU A 218 16.84 7.35 1.91
CA LEU A 218 16.04 8.37 1.25
C LEU A 218 14.97 8.94 2.19
N ILE A 219 14.18 8.05 2.80
CA ILE A 219 13.08 8.47 3.69
C ILE A 219 13.61 9.07 5.00
N ALA A 220 14.71 8.53 5.55
CA ALA A 220 15.35 9.10 6.73
C ALA A 220 15.83 10.55 6.50
N GLU A 221 16.45 10.82 5.36
CA GLU A 221 16.89 12.17 4.98
C GLU A 221 15.70 13.11 4.82
N GLU A 222 14.64 12.65 4.15
CA GLU A 222 13.45 13.48 3.93
C GLU A 222 12.72 13.80 5.25
N MET A 223 12.55 12.82 6.14
CA MET A 223 11.98 13.03 7.47
C MET A 223 12.78 14.04 8.31
N GLN A 224 14.11 14.04 8.20
CA GLN A 224 14.97 15.01 8.88
C GLN A 224 14.87 16.40 8.26
N LYS A 225 14.91 16.47 6.92
CA LYS A 225 14.84 17.72 6.15
C LYS A 225 13.54 18.48 6.39
N ASN A 226 12.41 17.78 6.48
CA ASN A 226 11.10 18.38 6.71
C ASN A 226 10.73 18.51 8.19
N GLY A 227 11.57 18.03 9.11
CA GLY A 227 11.33 18.13 10.55
C GLY A 227 10.23 17.20 11.08
N TRP A 228 9.83 16.19 10.29
CA TRP A 228 8.89 15.14 10.71
C TRP A 228 9.48 14.23 11.79
N CYS A 229 10.81 14.16 11.86
CA CYS A 229 11.54 13.47 12.90
C CYS A 229 12.64 14.38 13.48
N PRO A 230 12.62 14.68 14.80
CA PRO A 230 13.72 15.40 15.43
C PRO A 230 15.06 14.66 15.29
N ALA A 231 16.16 15.41 15.29
CA ALA A 231 17.50 14.85 15.22
C ALA A 231 17.74 13.82 16.34
N GLY A 232 18.22 12.63 15.97
CA GLY A 232 18.47 11.53 16.90
C GLY A 232 17.23 10.78 17.37
N GLN A 233 16.04 11.08 16.84
CA GLN A 233 14.78 10.39 17.19
C GLN A 233 14.23 9.49 16.08
N MET A 234 15.09 9.09 15.13
CA MET A 234 14.73 8.14 14.08
C MET A 234 14.16 6.85 14.74
N PRO A 235 13.02 6.31 14.26
CA PRO A 235 12.38 5.18 14.91
C PRO A 235 13.32 3.97 14.97
N GLN A 236 13.19 3.19 16.05
CA GLN A 236 13.99 1.98 16.22
C GLN A 236 13.61 0.89 15.21
N SER A 237 12.33 0.86 14.87
CA SER A 237 11.71 -0.08 13.95
C SER A 237 10.63 0.63 13.15
N VAL A 238 10.35 0.16 11.93
CA VAL A 238 9.21 0.62 11.12
C VAL A 238 7.96 -0.26 11.27
N ILE A 239 7.96 -1.19 12.23
CA ILE A 239 6.89 -2.19 12.43
C ILE A 239 5.49 -1.59 12.59
N ALA A 240 5.34 -0.32 13.00
CA ALA A 240 4.04 0.32 13.07
C ALA A 240 3.28 0.31 11.72
N TRP A 241 3.98 0.30 10.59
CA TRP A 241 3.37 0.13 9.27
C TRP A 241 2.68 -1.23 9.10
N ASP A 242 3.29 -2.29 9.62
CA ASP A 242 2.70 -3.63 9.60
C ASP A 242 1.62 -3.78 10.66
N LEU A 243 1.76 -3.15 11.84
CA LEU A 243 0.78 -3.22 12.93
C LEU A 243 -0.54 -2.51 12.60
N VAL A 244 -0.51 -1.35 11.93
CA VAL A 244 -1.75 -0.70 11.47
C VAL A 244 -2.50 -1.59 10.47
N ARG A 245 -1.76 -2.32 9.60
CA ARG A 245 -2.33 -3.26 8.63
C ARG A 245 -2.84 -4.52 9.30
N LEU A 246 -2.16 -4.99 10.34
CA LEU A 246 -2.58 -6.14 11.14
C LEU A 246 -3.94 -5.89 11.80
N VAL A 247 -4.14 -4.70 12.39
CA VAL A 247 -5.45 -4.29 12.95
C VAL A 247 -6.52 -4.26 11.87
N ASN A 248 -6.24 -3.67 10.70
CA ASN A 248 -7.20 -3.60 9.60
C ASN A 248 -7.54 -5.00 9.03
N LEU A 249 -6.53 -5.85 8.84
CA LEU A 249 -6.67 -7.22 8.36
C LEU A 249 -7.55 -8.04 9.30
N GLY A 250 -7.31 -7.97 10.61
CA GLY A 250 -8.14 -8.66 11.60
C GLY A 250 -9.61 -8.24 11.49
N ARG A 251 -9.86 -6.93 11.37
CA ARG A 251 -11.22 -6.38 11.20
C ARG A 251 -11.89 -6.87 9.93
N TRP A 252 -11.23 -6.74 8.78
CA TRP A 252 -11.77 -7.17 7.49
C TRP A 252 -11.98 -8.68 7.41
N ALA A 253 -11.05 -9.48 7.95
CA ALA A 253 -11.21 -10.94 8.00
C ALA A 253 -12.43 -11.35 8.84
N TYR A 254 -12.73 -10.64 9.92
CA TYR A 254 -13.96 -10.85 10.69
C TYR A 254 -15.20 -10.48 9.88
N LEU A 255 -15.23 -9.30 9.24
CA LEU A 255 -16.35 -8.87 8.40
C LEU A 255 -16.62 -9.82 7.22
N CYS A 256 -15.60 -10.54 6.74
CA CYS A 256 -15.72 -11.54 5.69
C CYS A 256 -16.13 -12.95 6.18
N ASP A 257 -16.38 -13.13 7.48
CA ASP A 257 -16.62 -14.41 8.16
C ASP A 257 -15.43 -15.39 8.09
N TYR A 258 -14.21 -14.90 7.89
CA TYR A 258 -13.00 -15.75 7.85
C TYR A 258 -12.51 -16.11 9.25
N ILE A 259 -12.71 -15.22 10.23
CA ILE A 259 -12.36 -15.44 11.64
C ILE A 259 -13.52 -15.06 12.56
N ARG A 260 -13.52 -15.57 13.79
CA ARG A 260 -14.49 -15.15 14.81
C ARG A 260 -14.14 -13.79 15.40
N GLU A 261 -15.13 -13.15 16.02
CA GLU A 261 -14.96 -11.86 16.69
C GLU A 261 -13.87 -11.89 17.78
N ASP A 262 -13.81 -12.96 18.59
CA ASP A 262 -12.80 -13.08 19.64
C ASP A 262 -11.38 -13.28 19.07
N GLU A 263 -11.25 -13.83 17.87
CA GLU A 263 -9.97 -13.94 17.16
C GLU A 263 -9.52 -12.59 16.60
N MET A 264 -10.45 -11.80 16.06
CA MET A 264 -10.18 -10.42 15.63
C MET A 264 -9.65 -9.58 16.79
N TRP A 265 -10.35 -9.59 17.94
CA TRP A 265 -9.90 -8.83 19.12
C TRP A 265 -8.54 -9.32 19.62
N HIS A 266 -8.29 -10.63 19.58
CA HIS A 266 -6.97 -11.18 19.93
C HIS A 266 -5.87 -10.69 18.99
N ILE A 267 -6.11 -10.66 17.67
CA ILE A 267 -5.15 -10.13 16.68
C ILE A 267 -4.83 -8.66 16.98
N MET A 268 -5.84 -7.84 17.24
CA MET A 268 -5.62 -6.42 17.58
C MET A 268 -4.88 -6.26 18.91
N GLN A 269 -5.14 -7.14 19.89
CA GLN A 269 -4.38 -7.16 21.14
C GLN A 269 -2.90 -7.49 20.91
N VAL A 270 -2.58 -8.49 20.08
CA VAL A 270 -1.19 -8.81 19.73
C VAL A 270 -0.52 -7.62 19.04
N ALA A 271 -1.23 -6.91 18.16
CA ALA A 271 -0.71 -5.70 17.53
C ALA A 271 -0.39 -4.60 18.56
N ALA A 272 -1.30 -4.38 19.51
CA ALA A 272 -1.11 -3.41 20.59
C ALA A 272 0.06 -3.80 21.52
N ASP A 273 0.14 -5.07 21.92
CA ASP A 273 1.22 -5.56 22.79
C ASP A 273 2.59 -5.40 22.10
N THR A 274 2.67 -5.75 20.81
CA THR A 274 3.88 -5.55 20.01
C THR A 274 4.25 -4.07 19.91
N ALA A 275 3.28 -3.18 19.68
CA ALA A 275 3.54 -1.75 19.67
C ALA A 275 4.07 -1.23 21.02
N LEU A 276 3.54 -1.73 22.14
CA LEU A 276 3.95 -1.33 23.50
C LEU A 276 5.34 -1.84 23.89
N GLU A 277 5.79 -2.94 23.29
CA GLU A 277 7.17 -3.44 23.43
C GLU A 277 8.18 -2.58 22.66
N HIS A 278 7.78 -2.03 21.51
CA HIS A 278 8.65 -1.27 20.62
C HIS A 278 8.66 0.24 20.90
N PHE A 279 7.56 0.81 21.41
CA PHE A 279 7.39 2.26 21.50
C PHE A 279 6.88 2.72 22.88
N SER A 280 7.22 3.96 23.22
CA SER A 280 6.88 4.57 24.51
C SER A 280 5.79 5.64 24.42
N SER A 281 5.34 6.01 23.22
CA SER A 281 4.25 6.97 23.01
C SER A 281 3.62 6.86 21.62
N TRP A 282 2.45 7.49 21.45
CA TRP A 282 1.80 7.64 20.14
C TRP A 282 2.68 8.38 19.13
N GLU A 283 3.48 9.35 19.57
CA GLU A 283 4.43 10.06 18.71
C GLU A 283 5.55 9.14 18.20
N GLU A 284 6.07 8.23 19.03
CA GLU A 284 7.06 7.23 18.60
C GLU A 284 6.44 6.23 17.61
N TYR A 285 5.22 5.76 17.89
CA TYR A 285 4.46 4.89 16.98
C TYR A 285 4.17 5.57 15.64
N GLY A 286 3.75 6.84 15.66
CA GLY A 286 3.50 7.64 14.47
C GLY A 286 4.76 7.83 13.62
N ARG A 287 5.92 8.11 14.22
CA ARG A 287 7.19 8.20 13.48
C ARG A 287 7.58 6.88 12.83
N SER A 288 7.34 5.76 13.51
CA SER A 288 7.55 4.42 12.94
C SER A 288 6.66 4.21 11.70
N PHE A 289 5.39 4.61 11.78
CA PHE A 289 4.44 4.51 10.67
C PHE A 289 4.84 5.39 9.48
N ILE A 290 5.24 6.65 9.73
CA ILE A 290 5.72 7.59 8.70
C ILE A 290 6.89 6.98 7.91
N MET A 291 7.90 6.50 8.65
CA MET A 291 9.07 5.86 8.05
C MET A 291 8.68 4.61 7.26
N GLY A 292 7.88 3.72 7.85
CA GLY A 292 7.51 2.45 7.22
C GLY A 292 6.68 2.62 5.95
N ARG A 293 5.74 3.58 5.96
CA ARG A 293 4.92 3.89 4.78
C ARG A 293 5.77 4.36 3.62
N GLY A 294 6.69 5.30 3.86
CA GLY A 294 7.61 5.78 2.81
C GLY A 294 8.55 4.69 2.29
N VAL A 295 9.12 3.88 3.18
CA VAL A 295 10.09 2.82 2.83
C VAL A 295 9.44 1.69 2.03
N TRP A 296 8.14 1.47 2.18
CA TRP A 296 7.43 0.42 1.44
C TRP A 296 7.63 0.55 -0.08
N HIS A 297 7.45 1.77 -0.63
CA HIS A 297 7.69 2.06 -2.05
C HIS A 297 8.97 2.84 -2.33
N GLY A 298 9.70 3.28 -1.30
CA GLY A 298 10.81 4.22 -1.48
C GLY A 298 10.33 5.61 -1.94
N ASP A 299 9.13 6.03 -1.52
CA ASP A 299 8.49 7.26 -1.98
C ASP A 299 8.32 8.28 -0.84
N PRO A 300 9.01 9.44 -0.90
CA PRO A 300 8.79 10.57 -0.01
C PRO A 300 7.33 11.03 0.13
N THR A 301 6.53 10.93 -0.93
CA THR A 301 5.12 11.35 -0.95
C THR A 301 4.27 10.47 -0.02
N ASP A 302 4.54 9.16 -0.01
CA ASP A 302 3.91 8.20 0.90
C ASP A 302 4.23 8.54 2.37
N SER A 303 5.46 8.98 2.65
CA SER A 303 5.88 9.46 3.98
C SER A 303 5.21 10.79 4.36
N GLU A 304 5.01 11.70 3.41
CA GLU A 304 4.32 12.98 3.64
C GLU A 304 2.85 12.74 4.01
N THR A 305 2.13 11.92 3.23
CA THR A 305 0.76 11.50 3.54
C THR A 305 0.66 10.88 4.92
N ALA A 306 1.59 9.97 5.27
CA ALA A 306 1.61 9.37 6.60
C ALA A 306 1.84 10.40 7.71
N TYR A 307 2.68 11.42 7.46
CA TYR A 307 2.94 12.48 8.42
C TYR A 307 1.70 13.34 8.66
N GLU A 308 0.98 13.73 7.61
CA GLU A 308 -0.26 14.51 7.74
C GLU A 308 -1.31 13.78 8.59
N ILE A 309 -1.49 12.48 8.34
CA ILE A 309 -2.40 11.61 9.12
C ILE A 309 -1.96 11.51 10.59
N VAL A 310 -0.65 11.31 10.83
CA VAL A 310 -0.11 11.24 12.20
C VAL A 310 -0.30 12.56 12.94
N GLU A 311 -0.07 13.69 12.29
CA GLU A 311 -0.28 15.02 12.87
C GLU A 311 -1.75 15.27 13.21
N LEU A 312 -2.65 14.87 12.32
CA LEU A 312 -4.10 14.91 12.57
C LEU A 312 -4.43 14.10 13.83
N LEU A 313 -3.96 12.86 13.92
CA LEU A 313 -4.22 11.96 15.06
C LEU A 313 -3.60 12.48 16.36
N LEU A 314 -2.44 13.13 16.33
CA LEU A 314 -1.78 13.68 17.53
C LEU A 314 -2.38 15.00 18.03
N LYS A 315 -3.09 15.75 17.19
CA LYS A 315 -3.57 17.10 17.51
C LYS A 315 -5.08 17.19 17.69
N ASN A 316 -5.85 16.47 16.88
CA ASN A 316 -7.30 16.57 16.89
C ASN A 316 -7.87 15.97 18.19
N SER A 317 -8.69 16.74 18.93
CA SER A 317 -9.31 16.28 20.19
C SER A 317 -10.25 15.08 20.03
N GLU A 318 -10.78 14.87 18.84
CA GLU A 318 -11.66 13.74 18.52
C GLU A 318 -10.89 12.47 18.14
N SER A 319 -9.56 12.57 18.01
CA SER A 319 -8.70 11.45 17.67
C SER A 319 -8.72 10.35 18.73
N PRO A 320 -8.72 9.06 18.33
CA PRO A 320 -8.55 7.94 19.25
C PRO A 320 -7.22 8.01 20.01
N TRP A 321 -6.16 8.62 19.45
CA TRP A 321 -4.87 8.79 20.14
C TRP A 321 -4.91 9.87 21.23
N LYS A 322 -5.90 10.79 21.18
CA LYS A 322 -6.16 11.75 22.26
C LYS A 322 -7.13 11.22 23.31
N GLN A 323 -7.98 10.27 22.93
CA GLN A 323 -8.99 9.67 23.78
C GLN A 323 -8.45 8.48 24.57
N SER A 324 -7.38 7.83 24.08
CA SER A 324 -6.74 6.69 24.74
C SER A 324 -5.33 7.01 25.22
N MET A 325 -5.00 6.52 26.42
CA MET A 325 -3.64 6.63 26.97
C MET A 325 -2.73 5.61 26.29
N TRP A 326 -1.48 6.00 25.99
CA TRP A 326 -0.51 5.09 25.39
C TRP A 326 -0.29 3.84 26.24
N LYS A 327 -0.07 4.00 27.56
CA LYS A 327 -0.05 2.88 28.52
C LYS A 327 -1.26 3.03 29.44
N GLU A 328 -2.11 2.00 29.47
CA GLU A 328 -3.14 1.81 30.50
C GLU A 328 -2.64 0.84 31.57
#